data_AF-A0A9P4P5K3-F1
#
_entry.id   AF-A0A9P4P5K3-F1
#
_cell.length_a   1.000
_cell.length_b   1.000
_cell.length_c   1.000
_cell.angle_alpha   90.00
_cell.angle_beta   90.00
_cell.angle_gamma   90.00
#
_symmetry.space_group_name_H-M   'P 1'
#
loop_
_entity.id
_entity.type
_entity.pdbx_description
1 polymer ?
#
loop_
_entity_poly.entity_id
_entity_poly.type
_entity_poly.pdbx_seq_one_letter_code
_entity_poly.pdbx_strand_id
1 'polypeptide(L)'
;HIAFRVWDKNSRTLFDPERGFVSDMHSIWQGPLLPAPQLDTIDGRHCHLLLTNIHLNKKGNASAYISCATSLIQCLSYATNMIDPQIALIDLSAASLQEPWKQLKASDTLRELKSIGQVGWARYRGTA
;
A
#
# COMPACT_ATOMS: atom_id res chain seq x y z
N HIS A 1 5.91 5.52 16.19
CA HIS A 1 7.02 4.92 15.39
C HIS A 1 6.98 5.54 14.01
N ILE A 2 8.06 6.13 13.52
CA ILE A 2 8.01 6.96 12.31
C ILE A 2 8.20 6.11 11.05
N ALA A 3 7.38 6.36 10.05
CA ALA A 3 7.59 5.93 8.68
C ALA A 3 7.53 7.11 7.72
N PHE A 4 7.99 6.88 6.50
CA PHE A 4 8.06 7.85 5.43
C PHE A 4 7.22 7.37 4.26
N ARG A 5 6.46 8.29 3.66
CA ARG A 5 5.82 8.09 2.35
C ARG A 5 6.42 9.08 1.40
N VAL A 6 6.98 8.59 0.31
CA VAL A 6 7.31 9.38 -0.87
C VAL A 6 6.25 9.11 -1.95
N TRP A 7 5.78 10.16 -2.62
CA TRP A 7 4.80 10.04 -3.69
C TRP A 7 4.96 11.15 -4.73
N ASP A 8 4.37 10.90 -5.89
CA ASP A 8 4.17 11.84 -6.98
C ASP A 8 2.78 11.63 -7.59
N LYS A 9 2.47 12.35 -8.68
CA LYS A 9 1.20 12.18 -9.42
C LYS A 9 0.95 10.76 -9.96
N ASN A 10 1.98 9.93 -10.09
CA ASN A 10 1.89 8.56 -10.62
C ASN A 10 1.74 7.51 -9.50
N SER A 11 1.84 7.93 -8.23
CA SER A 11 1.89 7.03 -7.08
C SER A 11 0.53 6.46 -6.66
N ARG A 12 -0.55 6.79 -7.39
CA ARG A 12 -1.93 6.33 -7.13
C ARG A 12 -2.35 6.49 -5.67
N THR A 13 -1.99 7.63 -5.13
CA THR A 13 -2.27 8.06 -3.77
C THR A 13 -2.50 9.55 -3.86
N LEU A 14 -3.55 10.03 -3.20
CA LEU A 14 -3.82 11.45 -3.04
C LEU A 14 -3.50 11.84 -1.61
N PHE A 15 -2.99 13.06 -1.44
CA PHE A 15 -2.85 13.68 -0.13
C PHE A 15 -3.81 14.87 -0.07
N ASP A 16 -4.73 14.82 0.88
CA ASP A 16 -5.63 15.91 1.20
C ASP A 16 -5.19 16.50 2.55
N PRO A 17 -4.97 17.82 2.67
CA PRO A 17 -4.51 18.41 3.93
C PRO A 17 -5.43 18.19 5.13
N GLU A 18 -6.75 18.02 4.90
CA GLU A 18 -7.74 17.80 5.95
C GLU A 18 -7.92 16.32 6.28
N ARG A 19 -7.87 15.45 5.26
CA ARG A 19 -8.17 14.01 5.36
C ARG A 19 -6.93 13.12 5.41
N GLY A 20 -5.76 13.65 5.08
CA GLY A 20 -4.51 12.91 4.95
C GLY A 20 -4.42 12.11 3.65
N PHE A 21 -3.70 10.98 3.70
CA PHE A 21 -3.52 10.12 2.54
C PHE A 21 -4.76 9.27 2.24
N VAL A 22 -5.17 9.27 0.98
CA VAL A 22 -6.23 8.42 0.45
C VAL A 22 -5.70 7.64 -0.74
N SER A 23 -6.02 6.34 -0.80
CA SER A 23 -5.61 5.52 -1.93
C SER A 23 -6.44 5.89 -3.17
N ASP A 24 -5.89 5.72 -4.37
CA ASP A 24 -6.62 6.03 -5.61
C ASP A 24 -7.97 5.30 -5.71
N MET A 25 -8.00 4.04 -5.25
CA MET A 25 -9.25 3.26 -5.16
C MET A 25 -10.31 3.92 -4.26
N HIS A 26 -9.90 4.55 -3.16
CA HIS A 26 -10.83 5.26 -2.27
C HIS A 26 -11.21 6.65 -2.80
N SER A 27 -10.43 7.23 -3.70
CA SER A 27 -10.71 8.57 -4.24
C SER A 27 -11.98 8.64 -5.10
N ILE A 28 -12.34 7.52 -5.75
CA ILE A 28 -13.55 7.40 -6.56
C ILE A 28 -14.77 6.93 -5.75
N TRP A 29 -14.57 6.56 -4.49
CA TRP A 29 -15.64 6.10 -3.60
C TRP A 29 -16.41 7.30 -3.06
N GLN A 30 -17.71 7.36 -3.36
CA GLN A 30 -18.58 8.48 -2.94
C GLN A 30 -19.22 8.29 -1.55
N GLY A 31 -18.79 7.28 -0.79
CA GLY A 31 -19.25 6.99 0.57
C GLY A 31 -18.20 7.34 1.64
N PRO A 32 -18.47 7.01 2.92
CA PRO A 32 -17.47 7.11 3.98
C PRO A 32 -16.29 6.17 3.69
N LEU A 33 -15.11 6.51 4.23
CA LEU A 33 -13.93 5.62 4.17
C LEU A 33 -14.30 4.23 4.70
N LEU A 34 -13.98 3.22 3.90
CA LEU A 34 -14.27 1.84 4.26
C LEU A 34 -13.30 1.37 5.36
N PRO A 35 -13.75 0.52 6.29
CA PRO A 35 -12.85 -0.09 7.26
C PRO A 35 -11.86 -1.02 6.55
N ALA A 36 -10.73 -1.30 7.23
CA ALA A 36 -9.79 -2.31 6.75
C ALA A 36 -10.46 -3.72 6.70
N PRO A 37 -10.10 -4.58 5.73
CA PRO A 37 -10.63 -5.94 5.69
C PRO A 37 -10.30 -6.71 6.98
N GLN A 38 -11.29 -7.39 7.55
CA GLN A 38 -11.15 -8.21 8.77
C GLN A 38 -10.48 -9.55 8.46
N LEU A 39 -9.17 -9.67 8.74
CA LEU A 39 -8.36 -10.82 8.30
C LEU A 39 -8.69 -12.14 9.00
N ASP A 40 -9.44 -12.09 10.11
CA ASP A 40 -9.95 -13.22 10.86
C ASP A 40 -11.24 -13.82 10.27
N THR A 41 -11.87 -13.12 9.33
CA THR A 41 -13.03 -13.63 8.57
C THR A 41 -12.62 -14.18 7.21
N ILE A 42 -13.37 -15.16 6.68
CA ILE A 42 -13.11 -15.73 5.35
C ILE A 42 -13.20 -14.63 4.28
N ASP A 43 -14.27 -13.83 4.30
CA ASP A 43 -14.51 -12.79 3.30
C ASP A 43 -13.47 -11.66 3.40
N GLY A 44 -13.14 -11.22 4.61
CA GLY A 44 -12.12 -10.19 4.81
C GLY A 44 -10.73 -10.67 4.39
N ARG A 45 -10.39 -11.95 4.63
CA ARG A 45 -9.14 -12.54 4.14
C ARG A 45 -9.10 -12.62 2.61
N HIS A 46 -10.17 -13.09 1.97
CA HIS A 46 -10.26 -13.13 0.51
C HIS A 46 -10.14 -11.73 -0.11
N CYS A 47 -10.82 -10.74 0.47
CA CYS A 47 -10.73 -9.34 0.08
C CYS A 47 -9.29 -8.83 0.19
N HIS A 48 -8.64 -9.05 1.33
CA HIS A 48 -7.25 -8.65 1.56
C HIS A 48 -6.27 -9.27 0.56
N LEU A 49 -6.39 -10.57 0.29
CA LEU A 49 -5.52 -11.27 -0.65
C LEU A 49 -5.68 -10.73 -2.07
N LEU A 50 -6.91 -10.48 -2.51
CA LEU A 50 -7.19 -9.89 -3.82
C LEU A 50 -6.60 -8.49 -3.93
N LEU A 51 -6.92 -7.61 -2.97
CA LEU A 51 -6.46 -6.21 -2.97
C LEU A 51 -4.93 -6.13 -2.90
N THR A 52 -4.29 -6.97 -2.09
CA THR A 52 -2.83 -6.93 -1.98
C THR A 52 -2.13 -7.52 -3.20
N ASN A 53 -2.72 -8.55 -3.83
CA ASN A 53 -2.21 -9.05 -5.10
C ASN A 53 -2.23 -7.96 -6.18
N ILE A 54 -3.33 -7.21 -6.29
CA ILE A 54 -3.43 -6.08 -7.23
C ILE A 54 -2.41 -4.98 -6.88
N HIS A 55 -2.30 -4.64 -5.59
CA HIS A 55 -1.41 -3.57 -5.09
C HIS A 55 0.07 -3.85 -5.35
N LEU A 56 0.52 -5.10 -5.16
CA LEU A 56 1.93 -5.48 -5.32
C LEU A 56 2.29 -5.86 -6.77
N ASN A 57 1.29 -6.12 -7.61
CA ASN A 57 1.49 -6.48 -9.01
C ASN A 57 1.74 -5.23 -9.87
N LYS A 58 2.87 -5.19 -10.57
CA LYS A 58 3.26 -4.09 -11.48
C LYS A 58 2.30 -3.88 -12.66
N LYS A 59 1.43 -4.85 -12.96
CA LYS A 59 0.37 -4.74 -13.99
C LYS A 59 -0.97 -4.28 -13.43
N GLY A 60 -1.13 -4.20 -12.11
CA GLY A 60 -2.36 -3.76 -11.46
C GLY A 60 -2.56 -2.25 -11.58
N ASN A 61 -3.83 -1.82 -11.63
CA ASN A 61 -4.19 -0.40 -11.74
C ASN A 61 -4.75 0.25 -10.46
N ALA A 62 -5.15 -0.53 -9.44
CA ALA A 62 -5.75 0.01 -8.22
C ALA A 62 -4.82 -0.18 -7.01
N SER A 63 -4.46 0.93 -6.34
CA SER A 63 -3.78 0.89 -5.04
C SER A 63 -4.84 0.95 -3.95
N ALA A 64 -5.02 -0.15 -3.20
CA ALA A 64 -5.92 -0.19 -2.04
C ALA A 64 -5.22 0.30 -0.74
N TYR A 65 -3.89 0.41 -0.76
CA TYR A 65 -3.07 0.72 0.41
C TYR A 65 -2.20 1.94 0.19
N ILE A 66 -1.70 2.52 1.29
CA ILE A 66 -0.66 3.55 1.28
C ILE A 66 0.68 2.90 1.66
N SER A 67 1.58 2.75 0.69
CA SER A 67 2.89 2.12 0.90
C SER A 67 3.86 3.06 1.61
N CYS A 68 4.33 2.69 2.80
CA CYS A 68 5.31 3.46 3.55
C CYS A 68 6.63 2.69 3.70
N ALA A 69 7.73 3.39 3.96
CA ALA A 69 9.02 2.79 4.30
C ALA A 69 9.55 3.37 5.62
N THR A 70 10.25 2.56 6.42
CA THR A 70 10.87 3.02 7.67
C THR A 70 12.25 3.64 7.46
N SER A 71 12.80 3.56 6.24
CA SER A 71 14.08 4.16 5.86
C SER A 71 13.86 5.41 5.01
N LEU A 72 14.33 6.56 5.51
CA LEU A 72 14.31 7.80 4.74
C LEU A 72 15.20 7.71 3.50
N ILE A 73 16.38 7.09 3.62
CA ILE A 73 17.31 6.90 2.50
C ILE A 73 16.64 6.10 1.37
N GLN A 74 15.87 5.07 1.73
CA GLN A 74 15.11 4.29 0.76
C GLN A 74 14.06 5.16 0.05
N CYS A 75 13.35 6.03 0.77
CA CYS A 75 12.40 6.98 0.16
C CYS A 75 13.07 7.99 -0.76
N LEU A 76 14.22 8.53 -0.36
CA LEU A 76 15.00 9.44 -1.21
C LEU A 76 15.48 8.74 -2.49
N SER A 77 15.89 7.47 -2.40
CA SER A 77 16.23 6.67 -3.59
C SER A 77 15.04 6.41 -4.51
N TYR A 78 13.81 6.34 -3.99
CA TYR A 78 12.60 6.23 -4.82
C TYR A 78 12.27 7.58 -5.46
N ALA A 79 12.44 8.68 -4.73
CA ALA A 79 12.18 10.04 -5.20
C ALA A 79 12.98 10.40 -6.46
N THR A 80 14.20 9.88 -6.63
CA THR A 80 15.06 10.22 -7.79
C THR A 80 14.47 9.82 -9.15
N ASN A 81 13.52 8.88 -9.18
CA ASN A 81 12.85 8.42 -10.40
C ASN A 81 11.41 8.94 -10.54
N MET A 82 10.97 9.85 -9.66
CA MET A 82 9.62 10.40 -9.61
C MET A 82 9.55 11.80 -10.21
N ILE A 83 8.36 12.21 -10.65
CA ILE A 83 8.13 13.56 -11.19
C ILE A 83 7.63 14.46 -10.07
N ASP A 84 8.43 15.44 -9.63
CA ASP A 84 8.09 16.35 -8.52
C ASP A 84 7.72 15.59 -7.22
N PRO A 85 8.66 14.80 -6.65
CA PRO A 85 8.37 13.96 -5.50
C PRO A 85 8.12 14.77 -4.23
N GLN A 86 7.09 14.37 -3.51
CA GLN A 86 6.77 14.86 -2.17
C GLN A 86 7.08 13.77 -1.13
N ILE A 87 7.45 14.20 0.08
CA ILE A 87 7.77 13.29 1.19
C ILE A 87 7.01 13.72 2.43
N ALA A 88 6.42 12.74 3.12
CA ALA A 88 5.65 12.91 4.35
C ALA A 88 6.22 12.00 5.43
N LEU A 89 6.14 12.52 6.66
CA LEU A 89 6.39 11.76 7.87
C LEU A 89 5.05 11.26 8.38
N ILE A 90 4.99 9.97 8.68
CA ILE A 90 3.79 9.30 9.17
C ILE A 90 4.12 8.74 10.55
N ASP A 91 3.36 9.17 11.56
CA ASP A 91 3.44 8.54 12.87
C ASP A 91 2.59 7.28 12.90
N LEU A 92 3.25 6.12 12.81
CA LEU A 92 2.61 4.81 12.92
C LEU A 92 2.12 4.48 14.33
N SER A 93 2.35 5.34 15.35
CA SER A 93 1.69 5.21 16.67
C SER A 93 0.38 6.00 16.78
N ALA A 94 -0.04 6.73 15.75
CA ALA A 94 -1.32 7.41 15.75
C ALA A 94 -2.47 6.42 16.04
N ALA A 95 -3.43 6.84 16.88
CA ALA A 95 -4.51 5.98 17.36
C ALA A 95 -5.32 5.36 16.20
N SER A 96 -5.58 6.14 15.15
CA SER A 96 -6.30 5.70 13.95
C SER A 96 -5.57 4.63 13.13
N LEU A 97 -4.28 4.39 13.39
CA LEU A 97 -3.47 3.33 12.77
C LEU A 97 -3.22 2.15 13.72
N GLN A 98 -3.60 2.25 15.00
CA GLN A 98 -3.49 1.13 15.96
C GLN A 98 -4.65 0.14 15.85
N GLU A 99 -5.68 0.47 15.08
CA GLU A 99 -6.79 -0.44 14.83
C GLU A 99 -6.31 -1.72 14.12
N PRO A 100 -6.96 -2.87 14.39
CA PRO A 100 -6.64 -4.12 13.71
C PRO A 100 -6.60 -3.97 12.19
N TRP A 101 -5.64 -4.64 11.57
CA TRP A 101 -5.54 -4.78 10.11
C TRP A 101 -5.22 -3.51 9.31
N LYS A 102 -5.03 -2.35 9.97
CA LYS A 102 -4.61 -1.10 9.30
C LYS A 102 -3.11 -1.02 9.01
N GLN A 103 -2.29 -1.76 9.74
CA GLN A 103 -0.85 -1.86 9.51
C GLN A 103 -0.48 -3.26 9.07
N LEU A 104 0.10 -3.37 7.88
CA LEU A 104 0.47 -4.65 7.26
C LEU A 104 1.94 -4.60 6.84
N LYS A 105 2.70 -5.61 7.22
CA LYS A 105 4.06 -5.77 6.71
C LYS A 105 4.00 -6.32 5.29
N ALA A 106 4.55 -5.57 4.35
CA ALA A 106 4.63 -6.01 2.96
C ALA A 106 5.37 -7.35 2.81
N SER A 107 6.38 -7.62 3.64
CA SER A 107 7.11 -8.90 3.67
C SER A 107 6.20 -10.09 3.99
N ASP A 108 5.30 -9.91 4.94
CA ASP A 108 4.44 -10.98 5.47
C ASP A 108 3.32 -11.25 4.47
N THR A 109 2.74 -10.18 3.91
CA THR A 109 1.70 -10.31 2.89
C THR A 109 2.24 -10.93 1.61
N LEU A 110 3.46 -10.53 1.18
CA LEU A 110 4.10 -11.13 0.01
C LEU A 110 4.44 -12.62 0.25
N ARG A 111 4.81 -12.99 1.48
CA ARG A 111 5.06 -14.40 1.86
C ARG A 111 3.78 -15.23 1.78
N GLU A 112 2.67 -14.69 2.26
CA GLU A 112 1.37 -15.37 2.16
C GLU A 112 0.96 -15.55 0.70
N LEU A 113 0.96 -14.49 -0.11
CA LEU A 113 0.63 -14.57 -1.55
C LEU A 113 1.53 -15.57 -2.29
N LYS A 114 2.81 -15.69 -1.89
CA LYS A 114 3.73 -16.73 -2.39
C LYS A 114 3.26 -18.13 -2.06
N SER A 115 2.87 -18.40 -0.81
CA SER A 115 2.43 -19.72 -0.37
C SER A 115 1.17 -20.23 -1.08
N ILE A 116 0.31 -19.32 -1.54
CA ILE A 116 -0.94 -19.66 -2.26
C ILE A 116 -0.84 -19.51 -3.78
N GLY A 117 0.36 -19.32 -4.33
CA GLY A 117 0.60 -19.28 -5.78
C GLY A 117 0.12 -18.00 -6.49
N GLN A 118 -0.26 -16.96 -5.77
CA GLN A 118 -0.84 -15.72 -6.34
C GLN A 118 0.19 -14.76 -6.92
N VAL A 119 1.49 -14.99 -6.70
CA VAL A 119 2.58 -14.12 -7.22
C VAL A 119 3.21 -14.64 -8.51
N GLY A 120 2.44 -15.30 -9.38
CA GLY A 120 2.96 -15.79 -10.68
C GLY A 120 3.65 -14.69 -11.51
N TRP A 121 3.24 -13.43 -11.33
CA TRP A 121 3.82 -12.23 -11.93
C TRP A 121 5.21 -11.86 -11.41
N ALA A 122 5.60 -12.31 -10.21
CA ALA A 122 6.91 -12.03 -9.60
C ALA A 122 8.00 -13.02 -10.05
N ARG A 123 7.61 -14.09 -10.77
CA ARG A 123 8.57 -15.06 -11.32
C ARG A 123 9.38 -14.37 -12.41
N TYR A 124 10.67 -14.21 -12.15
CA TYR A 124 11.65 -13.74 -13.13
C TYR A 124 11.57 -14.58 -14.41
N ARG A 125 11.19 -13.96 -15.53
CA ARG A 125 11.47 -14.47 -16.88
C ARG A 125 12.68 -13.70 -17.38
N GLY A 126 13.87 -14.17 -17.04
CA GLY A 126 15.09 -13.67 -17.68
C GLY A 126 15.02 -13.98 -19.16
N THR A 127 14.84 -12.95 -19.98
CA THR A 127 15.25 -13.01 -21.38
C THR A 127 16.77 -12.89 -21.38
N ALA A 128 17.44 -13.95 -21.81
CA ALA A 128 18.84 -13.91 -22.23
C ALA A 128 18.99 -12.99 -23.46
#